data_AF-A0A2M8GDJ0-F1
#
_entry.id   AF-A0A2M8GDJ0-F1
#
_cell.length_a   1.000
_cell.length_b   1.000
_cell.length_c   1.000
_cell.angle_alpha   90.00
_cell.angle_beta   90.00
_cell.angle_gamma   90.00
#
_symmetry.space_group_name_H-M   'P 1'
#
loop_
_entity.id
_entity.type
_entity.pdbx_description
1 polymer ?
#
loop_
_entity_poly.entity_id
_entity_poly.type
_entity_poly.pdbx_seq_one_letter_code
_entity_poly.pdbx_strand_id
1 'polypeptide(L)' 'MLNIEFISEEPIAESVELDGVIIDYSKDRRIVAIEILDAGKRTTKDPLDLINLLIVKEKVAA' A
#
# COMPACT_ATOMS: atom_id res chain seq x y z
N MET A 1 -11.27 -5.83 -1.88
CA MET A 1 -10.38 -5.04 -1.01
C MET A 1 -9.07 -5.80 -0.96
N LEU A 2 -7.97 -5.19 -1.36
CA LEU A 2 -6.63 -5.74 -1.20
C LEU A 2 -5.90 -4.79 -0.26
N ASN A 3 -5.67 -5.23 0.98
CA ASN A 3 -4.99 -4.46 1.99
C ASN A 3 -3.57 -5.01 2.10
N ILE A 4 -2.57 -4.18 1.83
CA ILE A 4 -1.17 -4.53 2.02
C ILE A 4 -0.74 -3.88 3.34
N GLU A 5 -0.59 -4.70 4.38
CA GLU A 5 -0.24 -4.24 5.72
C GLU A 5 1.27 -4.37 5.94
N PHE A 6 1.94 -3.24 6.15
CA PHE A 6 3.33 -3.19 6.57
C PHE A 6 3.42 -2.57 7.97
N ILE A 7 3.74 -3.41 8.94
CA ILE A 7 3.94 -3.10 10.38
C ILE A 7 2.62 -3.07 11.16
N SER A 8 2.26 -4.21 11.76
CA SER A 8 1.00 -4.43 12.50
C SER A 8 0.87 -3.66 13.83
N GLU A 9 1.92 -2.98 14.29
CA GLU A 9 1.94 -2.32 15.61
C GLU A 9 2.09 -0.79 15.54
N GLU A 10 2.24 -0.23 14.32
CA GLU A 10 2.43 1.20 14.15
C GLU A 10 1.06 1.90 13.92
N PRO A 11 0.64 2.85 14.77
CA PRO A 11 -0.62 3.56 14.58
C PRO A 11 -0.64 4.42 13.32
N ILE A 12 -1.77 4.40 12.61
CA ILE A 12 -2.06 5.35 11.51
C ILE A 12 -2.25 6.75 12.11
N ALA A 13 -1.47 7.71 11.62
CA ALA A 13 -1.55 9.11 12.00
C ALA A 13 -2.24 9.97 10.93
N GLU A 14 -2.06 9.63 9.66
CA GLU A 14 -2.61 10.35 8.51
C GLU A 14 -2.95 9.36 7.39
N SER A 15 -4.03 9.62 6.67
CA SER A 15 -4.44 8.86 5.49
C SER A 15 -4.60 9.81 4.33
N VAL A 16 -3.98 9.47 3.19
CA VAL A 16 -4.08 10.26 1.96
C VAL A 16 -4.70 9.39 0.87
N GLU A 17 -5.82 9.85 0.31
CA GLU A 17 -6.43 9.25 -0.87
C GLU A 17 -5.94 9.95 -2.14
N LEU A 18 -5.42 9.19 -3.09
CA LEU A 18 -5.05 9.63 -4.42
C LEU A 18 -5.61 8.66 -5.46
N ASP A 19 -6.63 9.12 -6.20
CA ASP A 19 -7.28 8.35 -7.28
C ASP A 19 -7.62 6.90 -6.87
N GLY A 20 -8.32 6.76 -5.74
CA GLY A 20 -8.73 5.45 -5.21
C GLY A 20 -7.60 4.55 -4.73
N VAL A 21 -6.40 5.09 -4.52
CA VAL A 21 -5.35 4.48 -3.71
C VAL A 21 -5.27 5.24 -2.40
N ILE A 22 -5.35 4.54 -1.27
CA ILE A 22 -5.15 5.12 0.06
C ILE A 22 -3.76 4.74 0.54
N ILE A 23 -3.02 5.73 1.01
CA ILE A 23 -1.71 5.54 1.66
C ILE A 23 -1.84 6.04 3.09
N ASP A 24 -1.62 5.13 4.03
CA ASP A 24 -1.61 5.43 5.46
C ASP A 24 -0.19 5.67 5.94
N TYR A 25 -0.01 6.75 6.70
CA TYR A 25 1.26 7.16 7.26
C TYR A 25 1.23 7.11 8.79
N SER A 26 2.35 6.70 9.38
CA SER A 26 2.57 6.86 10.82
C SER A 26 2.95 8.30 11.18
N LYS A 27 3.05 8.59 12.48
CA LYS A 27 3.45 9.93 12.97
C LYS A 27 4.82 10.38 12.43
N ASP A 28 5.70 9.42 12.14
CA ASP A 28 7.04 9.65 11.59
C ASP A 28 7.06 9.64 10.05
N ARG A 29 5.88 9.72 9.42
CA ARG A 29 5.68 9.73 7.95
C ARG A 29 6.16 8.47 7.23
N ARG A 30 6.23 7.33 7.93
CA ARG A 30 6.46 6.02 7.32
C ARG A 30 5.15 5.47 6.77
N ILE A 31 5.18 4.83 5.59
CA ILE A 31 4.01 4.15 5.05
C ILE A 31 3.72 2.90 5.89
N VAL A 32 2.52 2.79 6.44
CA VAL A 32 2.08 1.64 7.26
C VAL A 32 1.06 0.77 6.53
N ALA A 33 0.27 1.35 5.63
CA ALA A 33 -0.64 0.57 4.79
C ALA A 33 -0.84 1.23 3.42
N ILE A 34 -1.16 0.39 2.44
CA ILE A 34 -1.63 0.80 1.13
C ILE A 34 -2.90 0.01 0.81
N GLU A 35 -3.96 0.72 0.44
CA GLU A 35 -5.24 0.14 0.01
C GLU A 35 -5.61 0.62 -1.40
N ILE A 36 -6.18 -0.27 -2.20
CA ILE A 36 -6.74 0.07 -3.52
C ILE A 36 -8.27 -0.09 -3.45
N LEU A 37 -8.97 1.03 -3.55
CA LEU A 37 -10.43 1.08 -3.61
C LEU A 37 -10.94 0.46 -4.89
N ASP A 38 -11.97 -0.39 -4.77
CA ASP A 38 -12.62 -1.03 -5.91
C ASP A 38 -11.62 -1.74 -6.85
N ALA A 39 -10.54 -2.34 -6.30
CA ALA A 39 -9.50 -3.00 -7.09
C ALA A 39 -10.07 -3.91 -8.19
N GLY A 40 -11.10 -4.72 -7.86
CA GLY A 40 -11.76 -5.62 -8.81
C GLY A 40 -12.52 -4.95 -9.97
N LYS A 41 -12.86 -3.65 -9.86
CA LYS A 41 -13.40 -2.85 -10.97
C LYS A 41 -12.29 -2.13 -11.75
N ARG A 42 -11.15 -1.83 -11.10
CA ARG A 42 -10.00 -1.15 -11.69
C ARG A 42 -9.08 -2.08 -12.51
N THR A 43 -9.25 -3.39 -12.34
CA THR A 43 -8.46 -4.41 -13.03
C THR A 43 -9.41 -5.34 -13.79
N THR A 44 -9.38 -5.32 -15.12
CA THR A 44 -10.19 -6.24 -15.95
C THR A 44 -9.77 -7.70 -15.73
N LYS A 45 -10.75 -8.63 -15.79
CA LYS A 45 -10.68 -10.11 -15.70
C LYS A 45 -9.41 -10.69 -15.04
N ASP A 46 -9.60 -11.29 -13.87
CA ASP A 46 -8.55 -11.76 -12.95
C ASP A 46 -7.66 -10.63 -12.38
N PRO A 47 -8.29 -9.70 -11.63
CA PRO A 47 -7.70 -8.49 -11.05
C PRO A 47 -6.28 -8.54 -10.50
N LEU A 48 -6.02 -9.62 -9.77
CA LEU A 48 -4.84 -9.77 -8.93
C LEU A 48 -3.66 -10.33 -9.73
N ASP A 49 -3.91 -10.89 -10.92
CA ASP A 49 -2.88 -11.47 -11.79
C ASP A 49 -1.97 -10.38 -12.41
N LEU A 50 -2.44 -9.13 -12.44
CA LEU A 50 -1.67 -7.97 -12.94
C LEU A 50 -0.90 -7.22 -11.84
N ILE A 51 -1.17 -7.48 -10.57
CA ILE A 51 -0.56 -6.74 -9.46
C ILE A 51 0.72 -7.47 -9.03
N ASN A 52 1.86 -7.03 -9.56
CA ASN A 52 3.18 -7.49 -9.11
C ASN A 52 3.77 -6.46 -8.13
N LEU A 53 3.96 -6.86 -6.87
CA LEU A 53 4.61 -6.05 -5.84
C LEU A 53 6.08 -6.48 -5.72
N LEU A 54 7.00 -5.61 -6.11
CA LEU A 54 8.44 -5.82 -5.90
C LEU A 54 8.92 -4.93 -4.74
N ILE A 55 9.29 -5.56 -3.63
CA ILE A 55 9.97 -4.87 -2.52
C ILE A 55 11.47 -4.86 -2.82
N VAL A 56 12.00 -3.73 -3.29
CA VAL A 56 13.45 -3.55 -3.46
C VAL A 56 14.03 -2.98 -2.17
N LYS A 57 14.75 -3.81 -1.40
CA LYS A 57 15.62 -3.30 -0.33
C LYS A 57 16.91 -2.79 -0.98
N GLU A 58 17.09 -1.48 -1.05
CA GLU A 58 18.43 -0.95 -1.34
C GLU A 58 19.38 -1.42 -0.24
N LYS A 59 20.53 -1.96 -0.63
CA LYS A 59 21.64 -2.16 0.30
C LYS A 59 22.09 -0.76 0.72
N VAL A 60 21.85 -0.40 1.97
CA VAL A 60 22.55 0.73 2.59
C VAL A 60 24.04 0.41 2.46
N ALA A 61 24.78 1.23 1.70
CA ALA A 61 26.23 1.11 1.61
C ALA A 61 26.79 1.27 3.03
N ALA A 62 27.64 0.31 3.43
CA ALA A 62 28.27 0.26 4.75
C ALA A 62 29.20 1.45 5.00
#